data_AF-A0A8J3FQB8-F1
#
_entry.id   AF-A0A8J3FQB8-F1
#
_cell.length_a   1.000
_cell.length_b   1.000
_cell.length_c   1.000
_cell.angle_alpha   90.00
_cell.angle_beta   90.00
_cell.angle_gamma   90.00
#
_symmetry.space_group_name_H-M   'P 1'
#
loop_
_entity.id
_entity.type
_entity.pdbx_description
1 polymer ?
#
loop_
_entity_poly.entity_id
_entity_poly.type
_entity_poly.pdbx_seq_one_letter_code
_entity_poly.pdbx_strand_id
1 'polypeptide(L)'
;MDDEQSPHLVAAEEPHFVVWSSLWEKRPDAQVRFDLASDGTAGTRLRWTLFVEEPIPDPSLLGHLRKRLNELINANLRYTFGQ
;
A
#
# COMPACT_ATOMS: atom_id res chain seq x y z
N MET A 1 12.63 8.52 -3.21
CA MET A 1 13.95 7.94 -3.51
C MET A 1 13.83 7.32 -4.89
N ASP A 2 14.92 7.12 -5.63
CA ASP A 2 14.89 6.50 -6.97
C ASP A 2 14.93 4.96 -6.90
N ASP A 3 14.58 4.39 -5.74
CA ASP A 3 14.54 2.94 -5.48
C ASP A 3 13.11 2.37 -5.57
N GLU A 4 12.20 3.09 -6.21
CA GLU A 4 10.82 2.65 -6.41
C GLU A 4 10.72 1.67 -7.57
N GLN A 5 10.07 0.54 -7.34
CA GLN A 5 9.74 -0.46 -8.33
C GLN A 5 8.23 -0.72 -8.37
N SER A 6 7.76 -1.23 -9.50
CA SER A 6 6.36 -1.67 -9.61
C SER A 6 6.16 -2.93 -8.77
N PRO A 7 5.20 -2.97 -7.84
CA PRO A 7 4.95 -4.17 -7.07
C PRO A 7 4.29 -5.23 -7.93
N HIS A 8 4.44 -6.49 -7.54
CA HIS A 8 3.67 -7.61 -8.08
C HIS A 8 2.68 -8.14 -7.04
N LEU A 9 1.69 -8.88 -7.51
CA LEU A 9 0.68 -9.50 -6.66
C LEU A 9 1.30 -10.68 -5.90
N VAL A 10 1.23 -10.64 -4.57
CA VAL A 10 1.68 -11.73 -3.68
C VAL A 10 0.51 -12.64 -3.32
N ALA A 11 -0.64 -12.05 -2.98
CA ALA A 11 -1.86 -12.78 -2.64
C ALA A 11 -3.10 -11.92 -2.90
N ALA A 12 -4.24 -12.55 -3.15
CA ALA A 12 -5.53 -11.87 -3.20
C ALA A 12 -6.65 -12.84 -2.80
N GLU A 13 -7.68 -12.28 -2.18
CA GLU A 13 -8.96 -12.94 -1.96
C GLU A 13 -10.06 -11.94 -2.30
N GLU A 14 -10.87 -12.23 -3.31
CA GLU A 14 -11.96 -11.34 -3.72
C GLU A 14 -13.19 -11.53 -2.80
N PRO A 15 -13.86 -10.45 -2.37
CA PRO A 15 -13.53 -9.03 -2.53
C PRO A 15 -12.77 -8.47 -1.31
N HIS A 16 -12.12 -9.32 -0.52
CA HIS A 16 -11.66 -9.03 0.83
C HIS A 16 -10.30 -8.33 0.90
N PHE A 17 -9.30 -8.81 0.15
CA PHE A 17 -7.97 -8.22 0.21
C PHE A 17 -7.09 -8.48 -1.01
N VAL A 18 -6.06 -7.63 -1.13
CA VAL A 18 -4.94 -7.77 -2.07
C VAL A 18 -3.64 -7.49 -1.31
N VAL A 19 -2.61 -8.29 -1.55
CA VAL A 19 -1.26 -8.10 -1.01
C VAL A 19 -0.29 -7.85 -2.15
N TRP A 20 0.39 -6.72 -2.08
CA TRP A 20 1.46 -6.34 -2.99
C TRP A 20 2.83 -6.61 -2.37
N SER A 21 3.76 -7.02 -3.23
CA SER A 21 5.17 -7.06 -2.90
C SER A 21 5.70 -5.66 -2.59
N SER A 22 6.97 -5.58 -2.19
CA SER A 22 7.59 -4.30 -1.92
C SER A 22 7.57 -3.38 -3.14
N LEU A 23 7.34 -2.09 -2.86
CA LEU A 23 7.51 -1.00 -3.80
C LEU A 23 8.95 -0.46 -3.80
N TRP A 24 9.82 -0.94 -2.90
CA TRP A 24 11.17 -0.39 -2.71
C TRP A 24 12.23 -1.48 -2.82
N GLU A 25 13.23 -1.27 -3.68
CA GLU A 25 14.35 -2.21 -3.82
C GLU A 25 15.15 -2.36 -2.52
N LYS A 26 15.25 -1.29 -1.72
CA LYS A 26 16.00 -1.27 -0.45
C LYS A 26 15.27 -1.91 0.72
N ARG A 27 13.98 -2.20 0.58
CA ARG A 27 13.16 -2.90 1.57
C ARG A 27 12.40 -4.02 0.87
N PRO A 28 13.09 -5.03 0.32
CA PRO A 28 12.44 -6.11 -0.42
C PRO A 28 11.49 -6.94 0.45
N ASP A 29 11.66 -6.87 1.78
CA ASP A 29 10.82 -7.48 2.80
C ASP A 29 9.45 -6.79 2.96
N ALA A 30 9.33 -5.52 2.53
CA ALA A 30 8.10 -4.78 2.74
C ALA A 30 6.94 -5.36 1.93
N GLN A 31 5.75 -5.40 2.53
CA GLN A 31 4.51 -5.79 1.86
C GLN A 31 3.40 -4.80 2.17
N VAL A 32 2.56 -4.53 1.18
CA VAL A 32 1.40 -3.66 1.33
C VAL A 32 0.15 -4.50 1.20
N ARG A 33 -0.62 -4.60 2.28
CA ARG A 33 -1.92 -5.25 2.28
C ARG A 33 -3.01 -4.20 2.17
N PHE A 34 -3.91 -4.41 1.22
CA PHE A 34 -5.13 -3.66 1.03
C PHE A 34 -6.29 -4.53 1.48
N ASP A 35 -7.02 -4.09 2.51
CA ASP A 35 -8.26 -4.70 2.94
C ASP A 35 -9.43 -3.86 2.41
N LEU A 36 -10.40 -4.55 1.83
CA LEU A 36 -11.57 -4.00 1.19
C LEU A 36 -12.80 -4.44 1.99
N ALA A 37 -13.65 -3.48 2.32
CA ALA A 37 -14.92 -3.75 2.96
C ALA A 37 -16.01 -2.89 2.34
N SER A 38 -17.23 -3.42 2.26
CA SER A 38 -18.40 -2.57 1.98
C SER A 38 -18.49 -1.46 3.04
N ASP A 39 -18.82 -0.25 2.61
CA ASP A 39 -19.12 0.84 3.54
C ASP A 39 -20.57 0.81 4.05
N GLY A 40 -21.37 -0.18 3.63
CA GLY A 40 -22.80 -0.29 3.92
C GLY A 40 -23.71 0.41 2.90
N THR A 41 -23.12 1.05 1.89
CA THR A 41 -23.81 1.71 0.78
C THR A 41 -23.23 1.23 -0.56
N ALA A 42 -23.14 2.09 -1.58
CA ALA A 42 -22.54 1.78 -2.87
C ALA A 42 -21.01 1.99 -2.90
N GLY A 43 -20.37 2.30 -1.76
CA GLY A 43 -18.94 2.58 -1.68
C GLY A 43 -18.12 1.43 -1.08
N THR A 44 -16.80 1.59 -1.13
CA THR A 44 -15.83 0.65 -0.57
C THR A 44 -14.92 1.37 0.40
N ARG A 45 -14.81 0.83 1.62
CA ARG A 45 -13.80 1.23 2.59
C ARG A 45 -12.51 0.49 2.28
N LEU A 46 -11.50 1.24 1.86
CA LEU A 46 -10.14 0.76 1.65
C LEU A 46 -9.30 1.04 2.90
N ARG A 47 -8.70 0.00 3.47
CA ARG A 47 -7.65 0.12 4.48
C ARG A 47 -6.35 -0.41 3.87
N TRP A 48 -5.24 0.27 4.10
CA TRP A 48 -3.93 -0.26 3.76
C TRP A 48 -3.08 -0.43 5.01
N THR A 49 -2.25 -1.47 5.01
CA THR A 49 -1.29 -1.77 6.07
C THR A 49 0.06 -2.08 5.42
N LEU A 50 1.11 -1.38 5.85
CA LEU A 50 2.49 -1.65 5.45
C LEU A 50 3.13 -2.57 6.50
N PHE A 51 3.51 -3.77 6.07
CA PHE A 51 4.29 -4.72 6.86
C PHE A 51 5.76 -4.62 6.46
N VAL A 52 6.65 -4.61 7.44
CA VAL A 52 8.11 -4.56 7.27
C VAL A 52 8.72 -5.47 8.33
N GLU A 53 9.73 -6.24 7.98
CA GLU A 53 10.43 -7.09 8.95
C GLU A 53 11.33 -6.25 9.86
N GLU A 54 11.68 -6.82 11.02
CA GLU A 54 12.67 -6.20 11.89
C GLU A 54 14.05 -6.15 11.22
N PRO A 55 14.82 -5.06 11.41
CA PRO A 55 14.53 -3.95 12.31
C PRO A 55 13.56 -2.92 11.71
N ILE A 56 12.72 -2.36 12.58
CA ILE A 56 11.83 -1.24 12.24
C ILE A 56 12.66 -0.14 11.57
N PRO A 57 12.24 0.38 10.40
CA PRO A 57 12.93 1.48 9.74
C PRO A 57 13.12 2.67 10.68
N ASP A 58 14.23 3.39 10.50
CA ASP A 58 14.39 4.66 11.20
C ASP A 58 13.22 5.62 10.87
N PRO A 59 12.94 6.61 11.73
CA PRO A 59 11.79 7.49 11.55
C PRO A 59 11.76 8.24 10.21
N SER A 60 12.91 8.53 9.62
CA SER A 60 12.99 9.22 8.32
C SER A 60 12.53 8.29 7.20
N LEU A 61 13.08 7.07 7.16
CA LEU A 61 12.67 6.07 6.18
C LEU A 61 11.19 5.71 6.36
N LEU A 62 10.72 5.46 7.59
CA LEU A 62 9.30 5.19 7.86
C LEU A 62 8.39 6.33 7.37
N GLY A 63 8.79 7.58 7.62
CA GLY A 63 8.09 8.77 7.12
C GLY A 63 8.02 8.81 5.59
N HIS A 64 9.11 8.45 4.92
CA HIS A 64 9.18 8.36 3.46
C HIS A 64 8.22 7.30 2.90
N LEU A 65 8.27 6.07 3.42
CA LEU A 65 7.41 4.96 2.97
C LEU A 65 5.92 5.33 3.12
N ARG A 66 5.55 5.88 4.28
CA ARG A 66 4.18 6.32 4.56
C ARG A 66 3.72 7.43 3.63
N LYS A 67 4.58 8.44 3.38
CA LYS A 67 4.24 9.54 2.48
C LYS A 67 3.95 9.01 1.07
N ARG A 68 4.81 8.11 0.57
CA ARG A 68 4.67 7.57 -0.77
C ARG A 68 3.42 6.71 -0.95
N LEU A 69 3.09 5.86 0.02
CA LEU A 69 1.84 5.10 0.01
C LEU A 69 0.62 6.01 0.05
N ASN A 70 0.65 7.07 0.86
CA ASN A 70 -0.44 8.03 0.89
C ASN A 70 -0.66 8.72 -0.46
N GLU A 71 0.40 9.06 -1.20
CA GLU A 71 0.29 9.62 -2.54
C GLU A 71 -0.28 8.60 -3.52
N LEU A 72 0.24 7.37 -3.52
CA LEU A 72 -0.24 6.31 -4.41
C LEU A 72 -1.73 6.02 -4.22
N ILE A 73 -2.18 5.96 -2.96
CA ILE A 73 -3.54 5.54 -2.63
C ILE A 73 -4.52 6.73 -2.65
N ASN A 74 -4.17 7.85 -2.03
CA ASN A 74 -5.10 8.98 -1.89
C ASN A 74 -5.03 9.97 -3.04
N ALA A 75 -3.94 10.04 -3.80
CA ALA A 75 -3.88 10.86 -5.00
C ALA A 75 -4.19 9.99 -6.23
N ASN A 76 -3.31 9.03 -6.57
CA ASN A 76 -3.41 8.36 -7.87
C ASN A 76 -4.67 7.49 -8.00
N LEU A 77 -5.02 6.74 -6.95
CA LEU A 77 -6.21 5.87 -6.98
C LEU A 77 -7.50 6.71 -6.96
N ARG A 78 -7.60 7.74 -6.12
CA ARG A 78 -8.77 8.64 -6.08
C ARG A 78 -8.97 9.43 -7.37
N TYR A 79 -7.89 9.96 -7.95
CA TYR A 79 -7.95 10.62 -9.26
C TYR A 79 -8.48 9.68 -10.35
N THR A 80 -8.14 8.39 -10.29
CA THR A 80 -8.65 7.38 -11.23
C THR A 80 -10.16 7.17 -11.08
N PHE A 81 -10.72 7.40 -9.89
CA PHE A 81 -12.16 7.36 -9.61
C PHE A 81 -12.84 8.75 -9.61
N GLY A 82 -12.14 9.81 -10.03
CA GLY A 82 -12.68 11.17 -10.12
C GLY A 82 -13.04 11.83 -8.79
N GLN A 83 -12.43 11.37 -7.69
CA GLN A 83 -12.56 11.97 -6.35
C GLN A 83 -11.49 13.01 -6.06
#